data_AF-A0A031LSS0-F1
#
_entry.id   AF-A0A031LSS0-F1
#
_cell.length_a   1.000
_cell.length_b   1.000
_cell.length_c   1.000
_cell.angle_alpha   90.00
_cell.angle_beta   90.00
_cell.angle_gamma   90.00
#
_symmetry.space_group_name_H-M   'P 1'
#
loop_
_entity.id
_entity.type
_entity.pdbx_description
1 polymer ?
#
loop_
_entity_poly.entity_id
_entity_poly.type
_entity_poly.pdbx_seq_one_letter_code
_entity_poly.pdbx_strand_id
1 'polypeptide(L)'
;MHIKGKQGRLEIIKDGDSWYAHISFEVEEKAVRKEWRKIPLSPKGNLNAGIDIGINNLLAIYTEDGKAKLFNGRPLKTIAFYYKYRLARYQSILNKYGVKTSKKLRVLVQVVVTQ
;
A
#
# COMPACT_ATOMS: atom_id res chain seq x y z
N MET A 1 0.17 -10.05 15.48
CA MET A 1 -1.15 -10.15 14.81
C MET A 1 -1.59 -11.60 14.89
N HIS A 2 -2.72 -11.92 15.51
CA HIS A 2 -3.18 -13.31 15.66
C HIS A 2 -4.27 -13.61 14.64
N ILE A 3 -3.99 -14.57 13.76
CA ILE A 3 -4.85 -15.00 12.65
C ILE A 3 -4.90 -16.53 12.62
N LYS A 4 -6.01 -17.08 12.17
CA LYS A 4 -6.19 -18.51 11.88
C LYS A 4 -6.74 -18.67 10.47
N GLY A 5 -6.49 -19.82 9.89
CA GLY A 5 -6.94 -20.16 8.56
C GLY A 5 -6.02 -21.21 7.96
N LYS A 6 -5.93 -21.22 6.64
CA LYS A 6 -5.25 -22.29 5.91
C LYS A 6 -3.95 -21.79 5.33
N GLN A 7 -2.88 -22.51 5.65
CA GLN A 7 -1.62 -22.33 4.96
C GLN A 7 -1.71 -22.96 3.57
N GLY A 8 -1.31 -22.20 2.56
CA GLY A 8 -1.19 -22.66 1.19
C GLY A 8 0.14 -23.34 0.91
N ARG A 9 0.45 -23.47 -0.38
CA ARG A 9 1.67 -24.12 -0.86
C ARG A 9 2.89 -23.21 -0.65
N LEU A 10 4.03 -23.83 -0.33
CA LEU A 10 5.34 -23.16 -0.42
C LEU A 10 5.77 -23.08 -1.89
N GLU A 11 6.01 -21.87 -2.36
CA GLU A 11 6.56 -21.56 -3.67
C GLU A 11 7.97 -20.99 -3.50
N ILE A 12 8.93 -21.56 -4.22
CA ILE A 12 10.31 -21.09 -4.25
C ILE A 12 10.53 -20.47 -5.62
N ILE A 13 10.79 -19.17 -5.65
CA ILE A 13 10.93 -18.38 -6.87
C ILE A 13 12.36 -17.84 -6.91
N LYS A 14 13.05 -18.03 -8.04
CA LYS A 14 14.33 -17.38 -8.32
C LYS A 14 14.08 -16.09 -9.08
N ASP A 15 14.53 -14.97 -8.54
CA ASP A 15 14.50 -13.66 -9.20
C ASP A 15 15.91 -13.05 -9.17
N GLY A 16 16.53 -12.98 -10.34
CA GLY A 16 17.96 -12.68 -10.50
C GLY A 16 18.85 -13.68 -9.75
N ASP A 17 19.76 -13.15 -8.93
CA ASP A 17 20.66 -13.94 -8.06
C ASP A 17 20.03 -14.28 -6.70
N SER A 18 18.78 -13.89 -6.47
CA SER A 18 18.09 -14.09 -5.19
C SER A 18 17.03 -15.19 -5.27
N TRP A 19 16.84 -15.90 -4.15
CA TRP A 19 15.80 -16.90 -3.97
C TRP A 19 14.79 -16.41 -2.95
N TYR A 20 13.50 -16.55 -3.27
CA TYR A 20 12.40 -16.13 -2.43
C TYR A 20 11.51 -17.33 -2.11
N ALA A 21 11.11 -17.45 -0.85
CA ALA A 21 10.17 -18.45 -0.37
C ALA A 21 8.85 -17.76 -0.04
N HIS A 22 7.80 -18.09 -0.76
CA HIS A 22 6.45 -17.56 -0.58
C HIS A 22 5.55 -18.66 -0.05
N ILE A 23 4.87 -18.39 1.07
CA ILE A 23 3.81 -19.25 1.60
C ILE A 23 2.56 -18.38 1.68
N SER A 24 1.56 -18.71 0.87
CA SER A 24 0.25 -18.06 0.99
C SER A 24 -0.46 -18.51 2.26
N PHE A 25 -1.25 -17.63 2.85
CA PHE A 25 -2.06 -17.95 4.01
C PHE A 25 -3.44 -17.32 3.84
N GLU A 26 -4.46 -18.15 3.73
CA GLU A 26 -5.84 -17.71 3.65
C GLU A 26 -6.37 -17.52 5.07
N VAL A 27 -6.74 -16.29 5.42
CA VAL A 27 -7.20 -15.95 6.77
C VAL A 27 -8.70 -16.17 6.88
N GLU A 28 -9.11 -17.05 7.80
CA GLU A 28 -10.51 -17.34 8.09
C GLU A 28 -10.96 -16.68 9.40
N GLU A 29 -10.05 -16.49 10.37
CA GLU A 29 -10.36 -15.81 11.63
C GLU A 29 -9.25 -14.85 12.07
N LYS A 30 -9.64 -13.79 12.78
CA LYS A 30 -8.73 -12.81 13.37
C LYS A 30 -9.11 -12.52 14.81
N ALA A 31 -8.11 -12.46 15.69
CA ALA A 31 -8.32 -12.00 17.05
C ALA A 31 -8.42 -10.47 17.10
N VAL A 32 -9.56 -9.94 17.53
CA VAL A 32 -9.80 -8.50 17.75
C VAL A 32 -10.19 -8.32 19.21
N ARG A 33 -9.45 -7.50 19.95
CA ARG A 33 -9.68 -7.26 21.39
C ARG A 33 -9.79 -8.56 22.22
N LYS A 34 -8.91 -9.53 21.93
CA LYS A 34 -8.85 -10.87 22.56
C LYS A 34 -9.99 -11.84 22.19
N GLU A 35 -10.90 -11.47 21.30
CA GLU A 35 -11.95 -12.36 20.78
C GLU A 35 -11.63 -12.82 19.35
N TRP A 36 -11.81 -14.11 19.06
CA TRP A 36 -11.70 -14.65 17.71
C TRP A 36 -12.98 -14.35 16.92
N ARG A 37 -12.83 -13.82 15.70
CA ARG A 37 -13.94 -13.52 14.80
C ARG A 37 -13.64 -14.06 13.42
N LYS A 38 -14.63 -14.73 12.81
CA LYS A 38 -14.59 -15.14 11.40
C LYS A 38 -14.54 -13.91 10.49
N ILE A 39 -13.69 -13.93 9.47
CA ILE A 39 -13.56 -12.87 8.47
C ILE A 39 -13.74 -13.44 7.05
N PRO A 40 -14.17 -12.63 6.06
CA PRO A 40 -14.62 -11.25 6.18
C PRO A 40 -15.89 -11.15 7.04
N LEU A 41 -16.01 -10.05 7.79
CA LEU A 41 -17.21 -9.80 8.59
C LEU A 41 -18.38 -9.47 7.67
N SER A 42 -19.56 -9.99 7.99
CA SER A 42 -20.79 -9.54 7.35
C SER A 42 -21.02 -8.05 7.66
N PRO A 43 -21.56 -7.28 6.70
CA PRO A 43 -22.00 -5.91 6.95
C PRO A 43 -22.94 -5.88 8.16
N LYS A 44 -22.75 -4.90 9.05
CA LYS A 44 -23.60 -4.75 10.25
C LYS A 44 -24.98 -4.15 9.95
N GLY A 45 -25.18 -3.62 8.75
CA GLY A 45 -26.40 -2.95 8.35
C GLY A 45 -26.67 -3.14 6.86
N ASN A 46 -27.81 -2.63 6.42
CA ASN A 46 -28.33 -2.80 5.06
C ASN A 46 -28.27 -1.51 4.23
N LEU A 47 -27.41 -0.56 4.63
CA LEU A 47 -27.23 0.71 3.93
C LEU A 47 -26.17 0.56 2.86
N ASN A 48 -26.39 1.21 1.71
CA ASN A 48 -25.33 1.35 0.73
C ASN A 48 -24.35 2.44 1.15
N ALA A 49 -23.07 2.20 0.87
CA ALA A 49 -22.00 3.16 1.05
C ALA A 49 -21.32 3.40 -0.30
N GLY A 50 -21.18 4.66 -0.69
CA GLY A 50 -20.32 5.01 -1.81
C GLY A 50 -18.94 5.43 -1.32
N ILE A 51 -17.93 5.06 -2.10
CA ILE A 51 -16.53 5.28 -1.80
C ILE A 51 -15.90 5.99 -3.00
N ASP A 52 -15.30 7.15 -2.73
CA ASP A 52 -14.47 7.87 -3.68
C ASP A 52 -13.03 7.94 -3.16
N ILE A 53 -12.05 7.69 -4.04
CA ILE A 53 -10.63 7.67 -3.70
C ILE A 53 -9.93 8.76 -4.51
N GLY A 54 -9.26 9.68 -3.83
CA GLY A 54 -8.59 10.80 -4.46
C GLY A 54 -7.26 11.19 -3.79
N ILE A 55 -6.53 12.10 -4.43
CA ILE A 55 -5.21 12.53 -3.94
C ILE A 55 -5.33 13.48 -2.74
N ASN A 56 -6.24 14.46 -2.82
CA ASN A 56 -6.45 15.43 -1.74
C ASN A 56 -7.35 14.85 -0.64
N ASN A 57 -8.34 14.05 -1.05
CA ASN A 57 -9.24 13.28 -0.18
C ASN A 57 -8.91 11.80 -0.39
N LEU A 58 -8.03 11.24 0.45
CA LEU A 58 -7.54 9.87 0.31
C LEU A 58 -8.70 8.87 0.18
N LEU A 59 -9.76 9.14 0.94
CA LEU A 59 -10.96 8.36 0.94
C LEU A 59 -12.11 9.27 1.35
N ALA A 60 -13.18 9.31 0.56
CA ALA A 60 -14.45 9.89 0.94
C ALA A 60 -15.47 8.76 0.99
N ILE A 61 -16.13 8.60 2.13
CA ILE A 61 -17.19 7.62 2.34
C ILE A 61 -18.48 8.38 2.59
N TYR A 62 -19.54 8.04 1.87
CA TYR A 62 -20.89 8.49 2.15
C TYR A 62 -21.83 7.29 2.28
N THR A 63 -22.84 7.40 3.13
CA THR A 63 -23.88 6.38 3.32
C THR A 63 -25.26 6.96 3.05
N GLU A 64 -26.22 6.12 2.67
CA GLU A 64 -27.60 6.53 2.35
C GLU A 64 -28.32 7.26 3.50
N ASP A 65 -27.91 7.03 4.75
CA ASP A 65 -28.42 7.72 5.94
C ASP A 65 -27.82 9.13 6.15
N GLY A 66 -27.13 9.67 5.15
CA GLY A 66 -26.58 11.02 5.14
C GLY A 66 -25.27 11.20 5.91
N LYS A 67 -24.68 10.13 6.44
CA LYS A 67 -23.36 10.23 7.10
C LYS A 67 -22.25 10.28 6.05
N ALA A 68 -21.23 11.08 6.35
CA ALA A 68 -20.04 11.18 5.53
C ALA A 68 -18.78 11.15 6.39
N LYS A 69 -17.71 10.56 5.84
CA LYS A 69 -16.38 10.57 6.44
C LYS A 69 -15.33 10.86 5.38
N LEU A 70 -14.51 11.87 5.66
CA LEU A 70 -13.41 12.28 4.79
C LEU A 70 -12.07 11.95 5.43
N PHE A 71 -11.19 11.33 4.66
CA PHE A 71 -9.82 11.06 5.06
C PHE A 71 -8.88 11.98 4.26
N ASN A 72 -8.10 12.79 4.97
CA ASN A 72 -7.20 13.75 4.37
C ASN A 72 -6.02 13.05 3.65
N GLY A 73 -5.89 13.26 2.35
CA GLY A 73 -4.81 12.71 1.52
C GLY A 73 -3.60 13.63 1.37
N ARG A 74 -3.67 14.89 1.82
CA ARG A 74 -2.58 15.87 1.71
C ARG A 74 -1.26 15.37 2.31
N PRO A 75 -1.21 14.66 3.46
CA PRO A 75 0.05 14.13 3.98
C PRO A 75 0.72 13.14 3.01
N LEU A 76 -0.05 12.22 2.43
CA LEU A 76 0.46 11.25 1.45
C LEU A 76 0.95 11.96 0.18
N LYS A 77 0.16 12.94 -0.29
CA LYS A 77 0.54 13.82 -1.40
C LYS A 77 1.89 14.49 -1.13
N THR A 78 2.09 15.09 0.04
CA THR A 78 3.36 15.75 0.41
C THR A 78 4.55 14.79 0.38
N ILE A 79 4.38 13.57 0.89
CA ILE A 79 5.43 12.54 0.86
C ILE A 79 5.77 12.18 -0.59
N ALA A 80 4.76 11.94 -1.44
CA ALA A 80 4.97 11.65 -2.85
C ALA A 80 5.70 12.78 -3.58
N PHE A 81 5.32 14.04 -3.32
CA PHE A 81 6.03 15.20 -3.89
C PHE A 81 7.48 15.27 -3.41
N TYR A 82 7.74 15.07 -2.11
CA TYR A 82 9.10 15.06 -1.57
C TYR A 82 10.01 14.08 -2.31
N TYR A 83 9.56 12.83 -2.52
CA TYR A 83 10.36 11.85 -3.25
C TYR A 83 10.51 12.17 -4.74
N LYS A 84 9.48 12.70 -5.40
CA LYS A 84 9.57 13.21 -6.79
C LYS A 84 10.63 14.31 -6.93
N TYR A 85 10.62 15.29 -6.03
CA TYR A 85 11.63 16.36 -6.02
C TYR A 85 13.04 15.82 -5.79
N ARG A 86 13.19 14.87 -4.86
CA ARG A 86 14.49 14.22 -4.62
C ARG A 86 15.00 13.47 -5.84
N LEU A 87 14.15 12.72 -6.53
CA LEU A 87 14.50 12.00 -7.75
C LEU A 87 14.95 12.98 -8.85
N ALA A 88 14.16 14.03 -9.11
CA ALA A 88 14.49 15.04 -10.12
C ALA A 88 15.82 15.75 -9.82
N ARG A 89 16.04 16.16 -8.56
CA ARG A 89 17.29 16.78 -8.11
C ARG A 89 18.47 15.84 -8.32
N TYR A 90 18.32 14.57 -7.96
CA TYR A 90 19.40 13.60 -8.08
C TYR A 90 19.73 13.28 -9.55
N GLN A 91 18.71 13.14 -10.41
CA GLN A 91 18.90 12.99 -11.85
C GLN A 91 19.61 14.20 -12.47
N SER A 92 19.24 15.43 -12.06
CA SER A 92 19.89 16.66 -12.51
C SER A 92 21.38 16.68 -12.17
N ILE A 93 21.74 16.29 -10.94
CA ILE A 93 23.14 16.20 -10.51
C ILE A 93 23.91 15.21 -11.39
N LEU A 94 23.40 13.99 -11.58
CA LEU A 94 24.06 12.99 -12.42
C LEU A 94 24.26 13.47 -13.87
N ASN A 95 23.22 14.08 -14.45
CA ASN A 95 23.27 14.61 -15.81
C ASN A 95 24.36 15.69 -15.98
N LYS A 96 24.61 16.52 -14.95
CA LYS A 96 25.70 17.53 -14.98
C LYS A 96 27.09 16.91 -15.10
N TYR A 97 27.28 15.69 -14.57
CA TYR A 97 28.54 14.95 -14.66
C TYR A 97 28.56 13.96 -15.83
N GLY A 98 27.60 14.04 -16.77
CA GLY A 98 27.49 13.11 -17.90
C GLY A 98 27.04 11.70 -17.52
N VAL A 99 26.70 11.46 -16.26
CA VAL A 99 26.27 10.15 -15.76
C VAL A 99 24.75 10.02 -15.91
N LYS A 100 24.29 8.92 -16.52
CA LYS A 100 22.85 8.69 -16.72
C LYS A 100 22.21 7.83 -15.63
N THR A 101 23.00 7.02 -14.93
CA THR A 101 22.50 6.05 -13.94
C THR A 101 23.42 5.90 -12.74
N SER A 102 22.87 5.49 -11.60
CA SER A 102 23.64 5.09 -10.41
C SER A 102 22.81 4.15 -9.53
N LYS A 103 23.48 3.40 -8.63
CA LYS A 103 22.79 2.54 -7.64
C LYS A 103 21.74 3.32 -6.84
N LYS A 104 22.10 4.52 -6.37
CA LYS A 104 21.21 5.40 -5.59
C LYS A 104 20.03 5.93 -6.40
N LEU A 105 20.21 6.20 -7.70
CA LEU A 105 19.12 6.58 -8.59
C LEU A 105 18.10 5.45 -8.73
N ARG A 106 18.55 4.20 -8.94
CA ARG A 106 17.66 3.03 -9.04
C ARG A 106 16.83 2.83 -7.78
N VAL A 107 17.43 2.99 -6.60
CA VAL A 107 16.71 2.91 -5.31
C VAL A 107 15.66 4.01 -5.20
N LEU A 108 15.98 5.26 -5.56
CA LEU A 108 15.01 6.37 -5.54
C LEU A 108 13.85 6.15 -6.52
N VAL A 109 14.12 5.61 -7.71
CA VAL A 109 13.08 5.24 -8.68
C VAL A 109 12.17 4.18 -8.09
N GLN A 110 12.72 3.12 -7.46
CA GLN A 110 11.91 2.09 -6.82
C GLN A 110 10.97 2.69 -5.77
N VAL A 111 11.48 3.58 -4.91
CA VAL A 111 10.66 4.24 -3.87
C VAL A 111 9.52 5.08 -4.46
N VAL A 112 9.71 5.70 -5.61
CA VAL A 112 8.67 6.51 -6.28
C VAL A 112 7.67 5.63 -7.04
N VAL A 113 8.11 4.50 -7.61
CA VAL A 113 7.26 3.59 -8.39
C VAL A 113 6.39 2.69 -7.49
N THR A 114 6.85 2.36 -6.29
CA THR A 114 6.11 1.51 -5.33
C THR A 114 5.17 2.28 -4.39
N GLN A 115 5.01 3.60 -4.58
CA GLN A 115 4.16 4.47 -3.74
C GLN A 115 2.87 4.85 -4.45
#